data_AF-A0A930TT74-F1
#
_entry.id   AF-A0A930TT74-F1
#
_cell.length_a   1.000
_cell.length_b   1.000
_cell.length_c   1.000
_cell.angle_alpha   90.00
_cell.angle_beta   90.00
_cell.angle_gamma   90.00
#
_symmetry.space_group_name_H-M   'P 1'
#
loop_
_entity.id
_entity.type
_entity.pdbx_description
1 polymer ?
#
loop_
_entity_poly.entity_id
_entity_poly.type
_entity_poly.pdbx_seq_one_letter_code
_entity_poly.pdbx_strand_id
1 'polypeptide(L)'
;MFYGDASRLDLLYAAGAGQAKLLVLAIDDHEKIEQIVNLAHKHFPHLRLLVRAGDRRHAYSVIRQGIDVITRATFSSALDMGVEALKLLGVRSYRAVRAAQMFKAHDEEALQEQAMLVGNEKALPARSRQLSEDLEQLL
;
A
#
# COMPACT_ATOMS: atom_id res chain seq x y z
N MET A 1 2.82 25.27 9.39
CA MET A 1 2.15 24.02 9.80
C MET A 1 0.68 24.35 9.98
N PHE A 2 -0.21 23.70 9.23
CA PHE A 2 -1.65 23.90 9.37
C PHE A 2 -2.18 22.89 10.40
N TYR A 3 -2.93 23.36 11.39
CA TYR A 3 -3.58 22.49 12.38
C TYR A 3 -5.05 22.35 12.03
N GLY A 4 -5.52 21.11 11.91
CA GLY A 4 -6.91 20.82 11.59
C GLY A 4 -7.08 19.44 10.97
N ASP A 5 -8.32 19.10 10.67
CA ASP A 5 -8.66 17.85 9.99
C ASP A 5 -8.34 17.94 8.50
N ALA A 6 -7.40 17.13 8.03
CA ALA A 6 -6.96 17.11 6.64
C ALA A 6 -8.07 16.66 5.66
N SER A 7 -9.14 16.05 6.15
CA SER A 7 -10.35 15.73 5.38
C SER A 7 -11.18 16.96 5.00
N ARG A 8 -10.84 18.16 5.50
CA ARG A 8 -11.54 19.39 5.13
C ARG A 8 -10.99 19.99 3.84
N LEU A 9 -11.88 20.24 2.89
CA LEU A 9 -11.53 20.82 1.60
C LEU A 9 -10.88 22.21 1.71
N ASP A 10 -11.38 23.08 2.60
CA ASP A 10 -10.84 24.41 2.82
C ASP A 10 -9.39 24.36 3.35
N LEU A 11 -9.08 23.39 4.21
CA LEU A 11 -7.74 23.15 4.71
C LEU A 11 -6.79 22.66 3.60
N LEU A 12 -7.26 21.78 2.71
CA LEU A 12 -6.48 21.34 1.55
C LEU A 12 -6.17 22.52 0.60
N TYR A 13 -7.14 23.39 0.35
CA TYR A 13 -6.89 24.63 -0.42
C TYR A 13 -5.89 25.55 0.27
N ALA A 14 -6.04 25.78 1.58
CA ALA A 14 -5.12 26.59 2.37
C ALA A 14 -3.69 26.01 2.38
N ALA A 15 -3.57 24.68 2.36
CA ALA A 15 -2.32 23.96 2.23
C ALA A 15 -1.72 23.99 0.81
N GLY A 16 -2.40 24.61 -0.17
CA GLY A 16 -1.92 24.77 -1.53
C GLY A 16 -2.17 23.57 -2.44
N ALA A 17 -3.11 22.68 -2.10
CA ALA A 17 -3.40 21.48 -2.90
C ALA A 17 -3.77 21.78 -4.36
N GLY A 18 -4.30 22.98 -4.66
CA GLY A 18 -4.62 23.41 -6.02
C GLY A 18 -3.42 23.73 -6.92
N GLN A 19 -2.22 23.83 -6.36
CA GLN A 19 -0.97 24.04 -7.13
C GLN A 19 0.09 22.97 -6.81
N ALA A 20 -0.16 22.14 -5.80
CA ALA A 20 0.76 21.08 -5.40
C ALA A 20 0.84 19.99 -6.46
N LYS A 21 2.02 19.35 -6.55
CA LYS A 21 2.26 18.24 -7.49
C LYS A 21 2.07 16.86 -6.85
N LEU A 22 2.13 16.81 -5.52
CA LEU A 22 2.10 15.58 -4.73
C LEU A 22 1.47 15.88 -3.36
N LEU A 23 0.56 15.01 -2.93
CA LEU A 23 0.04 14.94 -1.57
C LEU A 23 0.38 13.57 -0.98
N VAL A 24 1.04 13.59 0.18
CA VAL A 24 1.42 12.38 0.92
C VAL A 24 0.42 12.19 2.06
N LEU A 25 -0.36 11.11 2.01
CA LEU A 25 -1.31 10.74 3.06
C LEU A 25 -0.63 9.76 4.02
N ALA A 26 -0.16 10.29 5.15
CA ALA A 26 0.58 9.53 6.17
C ALA A 26 -0.14 9.45 7.53
N ILE A 27 -1.47 9.46 7.52
CA ILE A 27 -2.31 9.31 8.72
C ILE A 27 -2.72 7.85 8.95
N ASP A 28 -3.20 7.51 10.15
CA ASP A 28 -3.61 6.13 10.48
C ASP A 28 -5.10 5.85 10.23
N ASP A 29 -5.93 6.89 10.16
CA ASP A 29 -7.38 6.78 10.00
C ASP A 29 -7.75 6.44 8.54
N HIS A 30 -8.22 5.20 8.33
CA HIS A 30 -8.56 4.68 7.02
C HIS A 30 -9.72 5.44 6.38
N GLU A 31 -10.77 5.76 7.14
CA GLU A 31 -11.95 6.46 6.61
C GLU A 31 -11.56 7.87 6.16
N LYS A 32 -10.71 8.55 6.93
CA LYS A 32 -10.20 9.87 6.54
C LYS A 32 -9.33 9.82 5.30
N ILE A 33 -8.51 8.78 5.14
CA ILE A 33 -7.71 8.60 3.92
C ILE A 33 -8.63 8.51 2.71
N GLU A 34 -9.66 7.66 2.76
CA GLU A 34 -10.61 7.51 1.65
C GLU A 34 -11.38 8.82 1.37
N GLN A 35 -11.77 9.55 2.42
CA GLN A 35 -12.40 10.87 2.25
C GLN A 35 -11.47 11.86 1.53
N ILE A 36 -10.20 11.93 1.94
CA ILE A 36 -9.22 12.84 1.33
C ILE A 36 -8.94 12.43 -0.12
N VAL A 37 -8.81 11.14 -0.41
CA VAL A 37 -8.63 10.61 -1.76
C VAL A 37 -9.79 11.05 -2.67
N ASN A 38 -11.03 10.88 -2.21
CA ASN A 38 -12.21 11.30 -2.96
C ASN A 38 -12.25 12.81 -3.21
N LEU A 39 -11.93 13.62 -2.20
CA LEU A 39 -11.84 15.08 -2.35
C LEU A 39 -10.74 15.49 -3.33
N ALA A 40 -9.57 14.87 -3.24
CA ALA A 40 -8.45 15.14 -4.11
C ALA A 40 -8.76 14.81 -5.57
N HIS A 41 -9.36 13.65 -5.86
CA HIS A 41 -9.79 13.31 -7.22
C HIS A 41 -10.82 14.31 -7.76
N LYS A 42 -11.77 14.75 -6.92
CA LYS A 42 -12.84 15.65 -7.34
C LYS A 42 -12.36 17.09 -7.57
N HIS A 43 -11.50 17.61 -6.72
CA HIS A 43 -11.13 19.03 -6.71
C HIS A 43 -9.72 19.31 -7.24
N PHE A 44 -8.83 18.32 -7.19
CA PHE A 44 -7.42 18.45 -7.56
C PHE A 44 -6.97 17.29 -8.48
N PRO A 45 -7.58 17.11 -9.66
CA PRO A 45 -7.30 15.95 -10.53
C PRO A 45 -5.85 15.87 -11.04
N HIS A 46 -5.09 16.96 -10.94
CA HIS A 46 -3.65 17.01 -11.27
C HIS A 46 -2.75 16.54 -10.13
N LEU A 47 -3.28 16.43 -8.91
CA LEU A 47 -2.53 16.15 -7.70
C LEU A 47 -2.26 14.65 -7.62
N ARG A 48 -0.97 14.28 -7.63
CA ARG A 48 -0.59 12.88 -7.40
C ARG A 48 -0.70 12.55 -5.92
N LEU A 49 -1.11 11.33 -5.62
CA LEU A 49 -1.31 10.86 -4.25
C LEU A 49 -0.32 9.73 -3.94
N LEU A 50 0.39 9.86 -2.82
CA LEU A 50 1.16 8.78 -2.20
C LEU A 50 0.48 8.42 -0.89
N VAL A 51 -0.03 7.20 -0.77
CA VAL A 51 -0.90 6.82 0.35
C VAL A 51 -0.24 5.75 1.21
N ARG A 52 -0.19 6.00 2.52
CA ARG A 52 0.11 4.97 3.52
C ARG A 52 -1.16 4.17 3.80
N ALA A 53 -1.18 2.91 3.40
CA ALA A 53 -2.20 1.97 3.81
C ALA A 53 -1.82 1.30 5.14
N GLY A 54 -2.76 1.16 6.06
CA GLY A 54 -2.51 0.51 7.35
C GLY A 54 -2.29 -1.00 7.21
N ASP A 55 -3.08 -1.65 6.35
CA ASP A 55 -3.02 -3.08 6.12
C ASP A 55 -3.36 -3.46 4.65
N ARG A 56 -3.41 -4.76 4.36
CA ARG A 56 -3.70 -5.30 3.03
C ARG A 56 -5.12 -5.01 2.56
N ARG A 57 -6.13 -5.03 3.44
CA ARG A 57 -7.53 -4.75 3.07
C ARG A 57 -7.72 -3.28 2.76
N HIS A 58 -7.13 -2.39 3.56
CA HIS A 58 -7.14 -0.97 3.27
C HIS A 58 -6.39 -0.66 1.97
N ALA A 59 -5.24 -1.30 1.73
CA ALA A 59 -4.55 -1.17 0.45
C ALA A 59 -5.44 -1.56 -0.74
N TYR A 60 -6.24 -2.63 -0.65
CA TYR A 60 -7.21 -2.95 -1.70
C TYR A 60 -8.23 -1.84 -1.94
N SER A 61 -8.77 -1.23 -0.89
CA SER A 61 -9.74 -0.13 -1.03
C SER A 61 -9.12 1.05 -1.78
N VAL A 62 -7.90 1.43 -1.41
CA VAL A 62 -7.17 2.55 -2.00
C VAL A 62 -6.76 2.26 -3.45
N ILE A 63 -6.33 1.04 -3.77
CA ILE A 63 -6.07 0.59 -5.16
C ILE A 63 -7.33 0.73 -6.02
N ARG A 64 -8.48 0.27 -5.52
CA ARG A 64 -9.76 0.33 -6.25
C ARG A 64 -10.27 1.75 -6.48
N GLN A 65 -9.76 2.73 -5.72
CA GLN A 65 -10.03 4.16 -5.93
C GLN A 65 -9.11 4.78 -7.00
N GLY A 66 -8.20 4.01 -7.59
CA GLY A 66 -7.31 4.48 -8.66
C GLY A 66 -6.01 5.10 -8.15
N ILE A 67 -5.59 4.75 -6.93
CA ILE A 67 -4.29 5.19 -6.39
C ILE A 67 -3.21 4.17 -6.76
N ASP A 68 -2.20 4.65 -7.49
CA ASP A 68 -1.11 3.78 -7.96
C ASP A 68 0.03 3.63 -6.94
N VAL A 69 0.30 4.68 -6.15
CA VAL A 69 1.47 4.70 -5.26
C VAL A 69 1.05 4.52 -3.81
N ILE A 70 1.21 3.29 -3.32
CA ILE A 70 0.77 2.87 -1.98
C ILE A 70 1.93 2.24 -1.22
N THR A 71 2.05 2.53 0.06
CA THR A 71 2.97 1.84 0.97
C THR A 71 2.19 1.30 2.16
N ARG A 72 2.41 0.02 2.50
CA ARG A 72 1.80 -0.59 3.69
C ARG A 72 2.65 -0.32 4.92
N ALA A 73 2.02 0.17 5.99
CA ALA A 73 2.69 0.76 7.15
C ALA A 73 3.82 -0.09 7.77
N THR A 74 3.64 -1.41 7.84
CA THR A 74 4.59 -2.32 8.51
C THR A 74 5.33 -3.25 7.56
N PHE A 75 5.02 -3.23 6.26
CA PHE A 75 5.46 -4.26 5.33
C PHE A 75 6.98 -4.26 5.10
N SER A 76 7.56 -3.08 4.88
CA SER A 76 9.02 -2.95 4.67
C SER A 76 9.80 -3.37 5.92
N SER A 77 9.38 -2.92 7.10
CA SER A 77 10.03 -3.30 8.36
C SER A 77 9.92 -4.80 8.63
N ALA A 78 8.79 -5.43 8.30
CA ALA A 78 8.62 -6.88 8.43
C ALA A 78 9.55 -7.65 7.47
N LEU A 79 9.76 -7.16 6.25
CA LEU A 79 10.74 -7.74 5.32
C LEU A 79 12.16 -7.65 5.87
N ASP A 80 12.54 -6.49 6.41
CA ASP A 80 13.87 -6.30 7.02
C ASP A 80 14.08 -7.26 8.20
N MET A 81 13.05 -7.44 9.05
CA MET A 81 13.08 -8.43 10.12
C MET A 81 13.22 -9.87 9.59
N GLY A 82 12.55 -10.21 8.49
CA GLY A 82 12.68 -11.51 7.84
C GLY A 82 14.10 -11.76 7.32
N VAL A 83 14.76 -10.75 6.75
CA VAL A 83 16.17 -10.82 6.34
C VAL A 83 17.07 -11.10 7.54
N GLU A 84 16.90 -10.38 8.64
CA GLU A 84 17.69 -10.59 9.85
C GLU A 84 17.45 -11.98 10.47
N ALA A 85 16.21 -12.45 10.48
CA ALA A 85 15.87 -13.80 10.94
C ALA A 85 16.59 -14.88 10.11
N LEU A 86 16.57 -14.79 8.78
CA LEU A 86 17.27 -15.73 7.90
C LEU A 86 18.79 -15.71 8.15
N LYS A 87 19.38 -14.53 8.37
CA LYS A 87 20.80 -14.39 8.69
C LYS A 87 21.15 -15.05 10.03
N LEU A 88 20.33 -14.86 11.05
CA LEU A 88 20.50 -15.50 12.37
C LEU A 88 20.39 -17.02 12.29
N LEU A 89 19.59 -17.54 11.35
CA LEU A 89 19.48 -18.98 11.06
C LEU A 89 20.62 -19.52 10.18
N GLY A 90 21.64 -18.70 9.86
CA GLY A 90 22.82 -19.11 9.12
C GLY A 90 22.73 -18.97 7.59
N VAL A 91 21.66 -18.36 7.06
CA VAL A 91 21.55 -18.06 5.63
C VAL A 91 22.51 -16.92 5.28
N ARG A 92 23.27 -17.09 4.18
CA ARG A 92 24.18 -16.03 3.69
C ARG A 92 23.40 -14.75 3.38
N SER A 93 23.92 -13.59 3.80
CA SER A 93 23.25 -12.29 3.66
C SER A 93 22.72 -12.00 2.26
N TYR A 94 23.49 -12.30 1.20
CA TYR A 94 23.03 -12.08 -0.18
C TYR A 94 21.79 -12.92 -0.52
N ARG A 95 21.68 -14.15 -0.01
CA ARG A 95 20.52 -15.02 -0.25
C ARG A 95 19.30 -14.53 0.53
N ALA A 96 19.50 -14.13 1.79
CA ALA A 96 18.42 -13.58 2.62
C ALA A 96 17.81 -12.31 2.00
N VAL A 97 18.66 -11.37 1.56
CA VAL A 97 18.20 -10.15 0.86
C VAL A 97 17.50 -10.48 -0.45
N ARG A 98 18.05 -11.43 -1.24
CA ARG A 98 17.43 -11.85 -2.50
C ARG A 98 16.04 -12.47 -2.28
N ALA A 99 15.89 -13.32 -1.26
CA ALA A 99 14.61 -13.91 -0.90
C ALA A 99 13.57 -12.84 -0.55
N ALA A 100 13.94 -11.86 0.28
CA ALA A 100 13.06 -10.74 0.63
C ALA A 100 12.67 -9.88 -0.59
N GLN A 101 13.60 -9.65 -1.54
CA GLN A 101 13.30 -8.93 -2.77
C GLN A 101 12.34 -9.70 -3.68
N MET A 102 12.53 -11.02 -3.84
CA MET A 102 11.62 -11.87 -4.63
C MET A 102 10.23 -11.93 -3.98
N PHE A 103 10.17 -12.11 -2.67
CA PHE A 103 8.92 -12.06 -1.91
C PHE A 103 8.22 -10.71 -2.07
N LYS A 104 8.95 -9.60 -1.95
CA LYS A 104 8.40 -8.24 -2.10
C LYS A 104 7.74 -8.05 -3.45
N ALA A 105 8.45 -8.39 -4.54
CA ALA A 105 7.94 -8.21 -5.90
C ALA A 105 6.66 -9.03 -6.11
N HIS A 106 6.70 -10.32 -5.73
CA HIS A 106 5.54 -11.21 -5.82
C HIS A 106 4.34 -10.70 -4.99
N ASP A 107 4.58 -10.23 -3.77
CA ASP A 107 3.53 -9.74 -2.89
C ASP A 107 2.90 -8.43 -3.40
N GLU A 108 3.68 -7.54 -4.03
CA GLU A 108 3.18 -6.31 -4.66
C GLU A 108 2.32 -6.60 -5.90
N GLU A 109 2.72 -7.57 -6.74
CA GLU A 109 1.91 -8.04 -7.88
C GLU A 109 0.60 -8.69 -7.40
N ALA A 110 0.71 -9.61 -6.43
CA ALA A 110 -0.43 -10.24 -5.78
C ALA A 110 -1.42 -9.23 -5.20
N LEU A 111 -0.93 -8.16 -4.58
CA LEU A 111 -1.76 -7.11 -3.97
C LEU A 111 -2.66 -6.44 -5.02
N GLN A 112 -2.10 -6.09 -6.18
CA GLN A 112 -2.84 -5.45 -7.28
C GLN A 112 -3.92 -6.37 -7.84
N GLU A 113 -3.58 -7.63 -8.11
CA GLU A 113 -4.55 -8.60 -8.63
C GLU A 113 -5.69 -8.87 -7.64
N GLN A 114 -5.35 -9.07 -6.37
CA GLN A 114 -6.33 -9.37 -5.33
C GLN A 114 -7.25 -8.19 -5.05
N ALA A 115 -6.76 -6.95 -5.19
CA ALA A 115 -7.60 -5.76 -5.07
C ALA A 115 -8.77 -5.80 -6.06
N MET A 116 -8.54 -6.28 -7.28
CA MET A 116 -9.57 -6.41 -8.33
C MET A 116 -10.59 -7.53 -8.05
N LEU A 117 -10.26 -8.46 -7.16
CA LEU A 117 -11.12 -9.57 -6.77
C LEU A 117 -11.92 -9.32 -5.49
N VAL A 118 -11.72 -8.18 -4.81
CA VAL A 118 -12.44 -7.85 -3.58
C VAL A 118 -13.94 -7.74 -3.85
N GLY A 119 -14.73 -8.51 -3.09
CA GLY A 119 -16.17 -8.68 -3.29
C GLY A 119 -16.55 -10.00 -3.97
N ASN A 120 -15.58 -10.75 -4.50
CA ASN A 120 -15.80 -12.11 -5.01
C ASN A 120 -15.42 -13.15 -3.94
N GLU A 121 -16.43 -13.67 -3.24
CA GLU A 121 -16.27 -14.58 -2.10
C GLU A 121 -15.51 -15.89 -2.41
N LYS A 122 -15.51 -16.34 -3.68
CA LYS A 122 -14.81 -17.57 -4.09
C LYS A 122 -13.45 -17.29 -4.72
N ALA A 123 -13.36 -16.26 -5.57
CA ALA A 123 -12.14 -16.00 -6.34
C ALA A 123 -11.00 -15.48 -5.45
N LEU A 124 -11.28 -14.62 -4.46
CA LEU A 124 -10.23 -14.03 -3.64
C LEU A 124 -9.50 -15.07 -2.74
N PRO A 125 -10.20 -15.97 -2.02
CA PRO A 125 -9.53 -17.05 -1.29
C PRO A 125 -8.78 -18.02 -2.20
N ALA A 126 -9.36 -18.39 -3.34
CA ALA A 126 -8.71 -19.27 -4.31
C ALA A 126 -7.42 -18.66 -4.87
N ARG A 127 -7.45 -17.37 -5.27
CA ARG A 127 -6.26 -16.66 -5.76
C ARG A 127 -5.19 -16.53 -4.69
N SER A 128 -5.58 -16.27 -3.44
CA SER A 128 -4.64 -16.22 -2.30
C SER A 128 -3.89 -17.54 -2.08
N ARG A 129 -4.57 -18.69 -2.24
CA ARG A 129 -3.93 -20.02 -2.14
C ARG A 129 -2.95 -20.23 -3.28
N GLN A 130 -3.39 -19.97 -4.52
CA GLN A 130 -2.53 -20.11 -5.70
C GLN A 130 -1.26 -19.29 -5.57
N LEU A 131 -1.37 -18.02 -5.19
CA LEU A 131 -0.23 -17.12 -4.99
C LEU A 131 0.72 -17.61 -3.89
N SER A 132 0.21 -18.31 -2.87
CA SER A 132 1.07 -18.89 -1.84
C SER A 132 1.87 -20.08 -2.42
N GLU A 133 1.24 -20.93 -3.22
CA GLU A 133 1.90 -22.05 -3.91
C GLU A 133 2.94 -21.56 -4.94
N ASP A 134 2.60 -20.52 -5.71
CA ASP A 134 3.51 -19.92 -6.70
C ASP A 134 4.75 -19.34 -6.02
N LEU A 135 4.57 -18.67 -4.87
CA LEU A 135 5.69 -18.14 -4.08
C LEU A 135 6.60 -19.24 -3.53
N GLU A 136 6.03 -20.36 -3.06
CA GLU A 136 6.82 -21.51 -2.60
C GLU A 136 7.69 -22.11 -3.72
N GLN A 137 7.25 -22.05 -4.98
CA GLN A 137 8.04 -22.51 -6.13
C GLN A 137 9.14 -21.52 -6.54
N LEU A 138 9.01 -20.24 -6.18
CA LEU A 138 9.96 -19.18 -6.54
C LEU A 138 11.16 -19.06 -5.58
N LEU A 139 11.01 -19.48 -4.31
CA LEU A 139 12.01 -19.33 -3.24
C LEU A 139 12.97 -20.52 -3.14
#